data_AF-A0A928UV95-F1
#
_entry.id   AF-A0A928UV95-F1
#
_cell.length_a   1.000
_cell.length_b   1.000
_cell.length_c   1.000
_cell.angle_alpha   90.00
_cell.angle_beta   90.00
_cell.angle_gamma   90.00
#
_symmetry.space_group_name_H-M   'P 1'
#
loop_
_entity.id
_entity.type
_entity.pdbx_description
1 polymer ?
#
loop_
_entity_poly.entity_id
_entity_poly.type
_entity_poly.pdbx_seq_one_letter_code
_entity_poly.pdbx_strand_id
1 'polypeptide(L)'
;MKSLVFFVPVKESFAFLSIRQNLIRIPEVLIRLKEAERIIISMDNQFKGYVDLVSIMQSDWASNHLKVQNKKTSHLSIANNSEHLMILRTKLSLIASYVSQIGLFDRYIKSCSYPEFMMCDSNSYKAIDVSLKKSSVKKMIQSILESNLPKTDLPLSYTVFKRIAGKYKKYQKINSLSFKSCFEQFTLKENLEGFVHLGPGQSMNLNFSELSTNKFTELESISTDPLLSWFWTDVRLPVFATKASIAI
;
A
#
# COMPACT_ATOMS: atom_id res chain seq x y z
N MET A 1 -18.49 11.11 -7.69
CA MET A 1 -18.26 9.67 -7.58
C MET A 1 -18.01 9.32 -6.13
N LYS A 2 -18.79 8.43 -5.53
CA LYS A 2 -18.56 7.88 -4.19
C LYS A 2 -17.50 6.79 -4.24
N SER A 3 -16.23 7.16 -4.07
CA SER A 3 -15.11 6.21 -4.14
C SER A 3 -14.54 5.83 -2.79
N LEU A 4 -14.10 4.57 -2.68
CA LEU A 4 -13.29 4.06 -1.58
C LEU A 4 -11.86 3.77 -2.05
N VAL A 5 -10.88 4.28 -1.32
CA VAL A 5 -9.46 3.94 -1.49
C VAL A 5 -9.01 3.04 -0.34
N PHE A 6 -8.49 1.85 -0.64
CA PHE A 6 -8.05 0.88 0.36
C PHE A 6 -6.53 0.76 0.45
N PHE A 7 -5.99 0.91 1.65
CA PHE A 7 -4.59 0.71 2.00
C PHE A 7 -4.40 -0.71 2.53
N VAL A 8 -3.55 -1.45 1.82
CA VAL A 8 -3.58 -2.91 1.78
C VAL A 8 -2.74 -3.52 2.91
N PRO A 9 -3.16 -4.63 3.55
CA PRO A 9 -2.41 -5.24 4.64
C PRO A 9 -0.99 -5.61 4.20
N VAL A 10 0.02 -5.03 4.86
CA VAL A 10 1.43 -5.19 4.43
C VAL A 10 1.90 -6.66 4.45
N LYS A 11 1.31 -7.50 5.32
CA LYS A 11 1.60 -8.95 5.39
C LYS A 11 1.40 -9.69 4.06
N GLU A 12 0.46 -9.24 3.24
CA GLU A 12 0.12 -9.86 1.95
C GLU A 12 0.93 -9.26 0.78
N SER A 13 1.60 -8.14 1.01
CA SER A 13 2.04 -7.23 -0.05
C SER A 13 3.40 -7.57 -0.68
N PHE A 14 4.18 -8.50 -0.13
CA PHE A 14 5.56 -8.76 -0.58
C PHE A 14 5.80 -10.08 -1.30
N ALA A 15 4.79 -10.96 -1.40
CA ALA A 15 4.96 -12.31 -1.94
C ALA A 15 5.27 -12.34 -3.46
N PHE A 16 5.03 -11.25 -4.20
CA PHE A 16 5.02 -11.25 -5.66
C PHE A 16 6.10 -10.31 -6.22
N LEU A 17 7.18 -10.87 -6.75
CA LEU A 17 8.29 -10.11 -7.34
C LEU A 17 7.86 -9.23 -8.52
N SER A 18 7.03 -9.76 -9.42
CA SER A 18 6.52 -9.05 -10.61
C SER A 18 5.84 -7.72 -10.26
N ILE A 19 4.95 -7.74 -9.26
CA ILE A 19 4.21 -6.56 -8.79
C ILE A 19 5.18 -5.52 -8.20
N ARG A 20 6.19 -5.97 -7.46
CA ARG A 20 7.22 -5.07 -6.88
C ARG A 20 8.11 -4.44 -7.94
N GLN A 21 8.50 -5.19 -8.98
CA GLN A 21 9.25 -4.66 -10.12
C GLN A 21 8.46 -3.62 -10.92
N ASN A 22 7.15 -3.82 -11.07
CA ASN A 22 6.26 -2.87 -11.75
C ASN A 22 6.03 -1.60 -10.92
N LEU A 23 5.83 -1.72 -9.60
CA LEU A 23 5.64 -0.59 -8.68
C LEU A 23 6.72 0.49 -8.80
N ILE A 24 7.98 0.08 -8.89
CA ILE A 24 9.15 0.97 -8.93
C ILE A 24 9.17 1.85 -10.18
N ARG A 25 8.46 1.45 -11.24
CA ARG A 25 8.33 2.24 -12.47
C ARG A 25 7.41 3.46 -12.30
N ILE A 26 6.56 3.48 -11.26
CA ILE A 26 5.66 4.61 -10.97
C ILE A 26 6.50 5.75 -10.36
N PRO A 27 6.55 6.95 -10.97
CA PRO A 27 7.44 8.03 -10.52
C PRO A 27 7.20 8.44 -9.05
N GLU A 28 5.94 8.52 -8.62
CA GLU A 28 5.58 8.87 -7.25
C GLU A 28 6.07 7.82 -6.24
N VAL A 29 5.97 6.52 -6.57
CA VAL A 29 6.51 5.44 -5.75
C VAL A 29 8.03 5.53 -5.66
N LEU A 30 8.72 5.73 -6.80
CA LEU A 30 10.18 5.86 -6.84
C LEU A 30 10.69 7.09 -6.05
N ILE A 31 10.00 8.23 -6.15
CA ILE A 31 10.30 9.44 -5.37
C ILE A 31 10.18 9.15 -3.87
N ARG A 32 9.11 8.47 -3.45
CA ARG A 32 8.88 8.11 -2.05
C ARG A 32 9.89 7.09 -1.54
N LEU A 33 10.26 6.07 -2.32
CA LEU A 33 11.32 5.11 -1.97
C LEU A 33 12.66 5.85 -1.74
N LYS A 34 13.06 6.74 -2.66
CA LYS A 34 14.27 7.56 -2.54
C LYS A 34 14.21 8.61 -1.42
N GLU A 35 13.03 9.09 -1.04
CA GLU A 35 12.83 9.91 0.16
C GLU A 35 13.10 9.07 1.42
N ALA A 36 12.52 7.88 1.51
CA ALA A 36 12.68 6.97 2.64
C ALA A 36 14.14 6.48 2.80
N GLU A 37 14.83 6.12 1.72
CA GLU A 37 16.26 5.75 1.73
C GLU A 37 17.12 6.86 2.36
N ARG A 38 16.97 8.10 1.87
CA ARG A 38 17.69 9.26 2.41
C ARG A 38 17.39 9.50 3.89
N ILE A 39 16.13 9.32 4.31
CA ILE A 39 15.74 9.44 5.72
C ILE A 39 16.43 8.36 6.56
N ILE A 40 16.39 7.09 6.16
CA ILE A 40 17.00 5.98 6.91
C ILE A 40 18.51 6.19 7.06
N ILE A 41 19.20 6.53 5.97
CA ILE A 41 20.65 6.83 5.97
C ILE A 41 20.98 8.03 6.87
N SER A 42 20.08 9.02 6.96
CA SER A 42 20.26 10.19 7.86
C SER A 42 19.96 9.90 9.33
N MET A 43 19.25 8.82 9.63
CA MET A 43 18.86 8.44 11.00
C MET A 43 19.92 7.59 11.68
N ASP A 44 20.57 6.71 10.94
CA ASP A 44 21.69 5.91 11.44
C ASP A 44 22.72 5.66 10.32
N ASN A 45 23.96 6.07 10.57
CA ASN A 45 25.08 5.84 9.65
C ASN A 45 25.38 4.35 9.46
N GLN A 46 24.95 3.45 10.36
CA GLN A 46 25.07 2.00 10.19
C GLN A 46 24.30 1.49 8.95
N PHE A 47 23.28 2.21 8.48
CA PHE A 47 22.53 1.87 7.26
C PHE A 47 23.20 2.36 5.96
N LYS A 48 24.27 3.16 6.05
CA LYS A 48 24.96 3.74 4.90
C LYS A 48 25.64 2.62 4.08
N GLY A 49 25.14 2.40 2.86
CA GLY A 49 25.60 1.33 1.96
C GLY A 49 24.83 0.01 2.09
N TYR A 50 23.92 -0.12 3.06
CA TYR A 50 23.07 -1.31 3.25
C TYR A 50 21.61 -1.12 2.85
N VAL A 51 21.16 0.13 2.68
CA VAL A 51 19.76 0.46 2.36
C VAL A 51 19.62 0.90 0.92
N ASP A 52 19.12 -0.02 0.11
CA ASP A 52 18.57 0.18 -1.23
C ASP A 52 17.17 -0.43 -1.21
N LEU A 53 16.15 0.41 -1.00
CA LEU A 53 14.76 -0.03 -0.90
C LEU A 53 14.25 -0.48 -2.28
N VAL A 54 14.77 0.09 -3.36
CA VAL A 54 14.50 -0.34 -4.74
C VAL A 54 14.99 -1.78 -4.96
N SER A 55 16.22 -2.11 -4.58
CA SER A 55 16.76 -3.47 -4.65
C SER A 55 16.03 -4.45 -3.73
N ILE A 56 15.64 -4.01 -2.52
CA ILE A 56 14.81 -4.83 -1.62
C ILE A 56 13.46 -5.18 -2.28
N MET A 57 12.83 -4.21 -2.96
CA MET A 57 11.62 -4.44 -3.76
C MET A 57 11.89 -5.37 -4.96
N GLN A 58 13.02 -5.27 -5.64
CA GLN A 58 13.38 -6.09 -6.82
C GLN A 58 13.97 -7.47 -6.50
N SER A 59 14.26 -7.80 -5.23
CA SER A 59 14.88 -9.07 -4.86
C SER A 59 13.86 -10.16 -4.55
N ASP A 60 14.04 -11.35 -5.13
CA ASP A 60 13.32 -12.55 -4.70
C ASP A 60 13.91 -13.05 -3.38
N TRP A 61 13.07 -13.03 -2.34
CA TRP A 61 13.48 -13.31 -0.96
C TRP A 61 13.90 -14.77 -0.77
N ALA A 62 13.15 -15.70 -1.34
CA ALA A 62 13.40 -17.14 -1.20
C ALA A 62 14.73 -17.59 -1.86
N SER A 63 15.13 -16.96 -2.96
CA SER A 63 16.19 -17.47 -3.84
C SER A 63 17.61 -17.03 -3.44
N ASN A 64 17.75 -15.88 -2.76
CA ASN A 64 19.06 -15.29 -2.49
C ASN A 64 19.72 -15.74 -1.17
N HIS A 65 18.96 -16.32 -0.23
CA HIS A 65 19.52 -16.80 1.04
C HIS A 65 20.49 -17.98 0.89
N LEU A 66 20.28 -18.85 -0.10
CA LEU A 66 21.14 -20.02 -0.36
C LEU A 66 22.51 -19.68 -0.97
N LYS A 67 22.71 -18.46 -1.50
CA LYS A 67 23.95 -18.09 -2.21
C LYS A 67 24.93 -17.25 -1.38
N VAL A 68 24.45 -16.46 -0.41
CA VAL A 68 25.31 -15.55 0.36
C VAL A 68 26.05 -16.24 1.51
N GLN A 69 25.53 -17.35 2.06
CA GLN A 69 26.15 -18.03 3.21
C GLN A 69 27.41 -18.86 2.86
N ASN A 70 27.69 -19.14 1.60
CA ASN A 70 28.80 -20.02 1.18
C ASN A 70 30.17 -19.33 1.05
N LYS A 71 30.36 -18.11 1.58
CA LYS A 71 31.69 -17.45 1.66
C LYS A 71 32.04 -17.00 3.07
N LYS A 72 32.62 -17.94 3.83
CA LYS A 72 33.50 -17.76 5.00
C LYS A 72 32.99 -16.84 6.14
N THR A 73 32.34 -17.44 7.15
CA THR A 73 32.52 -17.02 8.56
C THR A 73 32.31 -18.20 9.52
N SER A 74 32.87 -18.11 10.72
CA SER A 74 32.96 -19.18 11.73
C SER A 74 31.71 -19.32 12.62
N HIS A 75 31.40 -20.56 13.03
CA HIS A 75 30.04 -21.02 13.34
C HIS A 75 29.31 -20.55 14.62
N LEU A 76 29.89 -19.72 15.51
CA LEU A 76 29.19 -19.30 16.75
C LEU A 76 28.72 -17.83 16.81
N SER A 77 29.17 -16.93 15.92
CA SER A 77 28.67 -15.54 15.84
C SER A 77 27.59 -15.33 14.77
N ILE A 78 27.28 -16.36 13.99
CA ILE A 78 26.40 -16.28 12.81
C ILE A 78 24.92 -16.19 13.22
N ALA A 79 24.50 -16.89 14.28
CA ALA A 79 23.11 -16.94 14.71
C ALA A 79 22.56 -15.54 15.07
N ASN A 80 23.23 -14.83 15.99
CA ASN A 80 22.84 -13.48 16.41
C ASN A 80 22.84 -12.46 15.26
N ASN A 81 23.80 -12.57 14.33
CA ASN A 81 23.82 -11.74 13.12
C ASN A 81 22.65 -12.07 12.17
N SER A 82 22.28 -13.34 12.03
CA SER A 82 21.19 -13.75 11.13
C SER A 82 19.82 -13.25 11.60
N GLU A 83 19.52 -13.31 12.90
CA GLU A 83 18.27 -12.80 13.46
C GLU A 83 18.18 -11.27 13.33
N HIS A 84 19.25 -10.55 13.70
CA HIS A 84 19.30 -9.09 13.57
C HIS A 84 19.07 -8.63 12.12
N LEU A 85 19.70 -9.30 11.14
CA LEU A 85 19.50 -9.02 9.72
C LEU A 85 18.08 -9.34 9.23
N MET A 86 17.45 -10.42 9.74
CA MET A 86 16.06 -10.76 9.43
C MET A 86 15.08 -9.72 9.99
N ILE A 87 15.29 -9.26 11.24
CA ILE A 87 14.49 -8.20 11.86
C ILE A 87 14.62 -6.90 11.08
N LEU A 88 15.85 -6.47 10.79
CA LEU A 88 16.13 -5.27 10.02
C LEU A 88 15.48 -5.33 8.64
N ARG A 89 15.65 -6.43 7.90
CA ARG A 89 15.03 -6.56 6.57
C ARG A 89 13.50 -6.54 6.65
N THR A 90 12.89 -7.16 7.65
CA THR A 90 11.44 -7.12 7.85
C THR A 90 10.96 -5.68 8.07
N LYS A 91 11.71 -4.87 8.84
CA LYS A 91 11.46 -3.43 9.01
C LYS A 91 11.61 -2.65 7.71
N LEU A 92 12.66 -2.91 6.92
CA LEU A 92 12.87 -2.25 5.63
C LEU A 92 11.80 -2.59 4.58
N SER A 93 11.36 -3.86 4.49
CA SER A 93 10.22 -4.26 3.67
C SER A 93 8.93 -3.54 4.12
N LEU A 94 8.66 -3.51 5.43
CA LEU A 94 7.50 -2.82 5.99
C LEU A 94 7.49 -1.33 5.64
N ILE A 95 8.64 -0.65 5.72
CA ILE A 95 8.82 0.72 5.23
C ILE A 95 8.52 0.80 3.74
N ALA A 96 9.15 -0.04 2.91
CA ALA A 96 9.01 -0.01 1.46
C ALA A 96 7.54 -0.19 1.01
N SER A 97 6.73 -1.01 1.69
CA SER A 97 5.28 -1.08 1.38
C SER A 97 4.55 0.19 1.74
N TYR A 98 4.64 0.71 2.97
CA TYR A 98 3.91 1.94 3.32
C TYR A 98 4.30 3.11 2.42
N VAL A 99 5.59 3.22 2.10
CA VAL A 99 6.16 4.23 1.21
C VAL A 99 5.64 4.05 -0.23
N SER A 100 5.49 2.81 -0.70
CA SER A 100 4.83 2.51 -1.98
C SER A 100 3.34 2.87 -1.96
N GLN A 101 2.61 2.54 -0.89
CA GLN A 101 1.20 2.91 -0.73
C GLN A 101 0.97 4.42 -0.74
N ILE A 102 1.86 5.18 -0.07
CA ILE A 102 1.86 6.65 -0.11
C ILE A 102 2.13 7.15 -1.54
N GLY A 103 3.10 6.58 -2.26
CA GLY A 103 3.38 6.94 -3.66
C GLY A 103 2.20 6.63 -4.60
N LEU A 104 1.51 5.51 -4.40
CA LEU A 104 0.28 5.20 -5.13
C LEU A 104 -0.86 6.16 -4.79
N PHE A 105 -1.01 6.57 -3.52
CA PHE A 105 -1.99 7.59 -3.13
C PHE A 105 -1.67 8.95 -3.74
N ASP A 106 -0.41 9.38 -3.70
CA ASP A 106 0.07 10.61 -4.35
C ASP A 106 -0.20 10.59 -5.86
N ARG A 107 -0.06 9.44 -6.52
CA ARG A 107 -0.44 9.26 -7.93
C ARG A 107 -1.95 9.36 -8.12
N TYR A 108 -2.74 8.68 -7.29
CA TYR A 108 -4.20 8.72 -7.34
C TYR A 108 -4.73 10.15 -7.21
N ILE A 109 -4.30 10.92 -6.21
CA ILE A 109 -4.78 12.30 -5.99
C ILE A 109 -4.27 13.34 -7.02
N LYS A 110 -3.34 12.97 -7.90
CA LYS A 110 -2.97 13.78 -9.08
C LYS A 110 -3.93 13.55 -10.25
N SER A 111 -4.30 12.30 -10.50
CA SER A 111 -5.22 11.92 -11.59
C SER A 111 -6.70 12.07 -11.22
N CYS A 112 -7.03 11.97 -9.93
CA CYS A 112 -8.38 12.00 -9.39
C CYS A 112 -8.54 13.04 -8.28
N SER A 113 -9.79 13.40 -8.00
CA SER A 113 -10.12 14.05 -6.74
C SER A 113 -9.93 13.10 -5.54
N TYR A 114 -9.61 13.67 -4.38
CA TYR A 114 -9.59 12.95 -3.10
C TYR A 114 -10.88 12.13 -2.89
N PRO A 115 -10.78 10.84 -2.49
CA PRO A 115 -11.92 9.94 -2.40
C PRO A 115 -12.88 10.33 -1.26
N GLU A 116 -14.15 9.92 -1.32
CA GLU A 116 -15.06 10.13 -0.19
C GLU A 116 -14.62 9.31 1.03
N PHE A 117 -14.15 8.08 0.79
CA PHE A 117 -13.73 7.16 1.82
C PHE A 117 -12.30 6.67 1.65
N MET A 118 -11.64 6.41 2.77
CA MET A 118 -10.38 5.66 2.83
C MET A 118 -10.53 4.53 3.85
N MET A 119 -9.95 3.36 3.58
CA MET A 119 -9.95 2.23 4.50
C MET A 119 -8.54 1.65 4.65
N CYS A 120 -8.19 1.18 5.83
CA CYS A 120 -6.99 0.37 6.09
C CYS A 120 -7.32 -0.74 7.08
N ASP A 121 -6.48 -1.77 7.14
CA ASP A 121 -6.45 -2.65 8.31
C ASP A 121 -5.79 -1.94 9.52
N SER A 122 -5.78 -2.62 10.67
CA SER A 122 -5.13 -2.13 11.89
C SER A 122 -3.62 -1.88 11.74
N ASN A 123 -2.95 -2.57 10.82
CA ASN A 123 -1.51 -2.43 10.59
C ASN A 123 -1.18 -1.29 9.62
N SER A 124 -2.03 -0.98 8.63
CA SER A 124 -1.72 -0.03 7.55
C SER A 124 -2.13 1.43 7.82
N TYR A 125 -2.58 1.71 9.04
CA TYR A 125 -2.88 3.05 9.54
C TYR A 125 -1.73 4.06 9.34
N LYS A 126 -0.47 3.61 9.41
CA LYS A 126 0.73 4.46 9.25
C LYS A 126 0.80 5.14 7.87
N ALA A 127 0.51 4.40 6.79
CA ALA A 127 0.51 4.96 5.43
C ALA A 127 -0.63 5.98 5.24
N ILE A 128 -1.81 5.70 5.83
CA ILE A 128 -2.92 6.66 5.84
C ILE A 128 -2.55 7.94 6.61
N ASP A 129 -1.94 7.85 7.80
CA ASP A 129 -1.59 9.05 8.58
C ASP A 129 -0.60 9.97 7.84
N VAL A 130 0.36 9.42 7.10
CA VAL A 130 1.24 10.22 6.25
C VAL A 130 0.49 10.80 5.04
N SER A 131 -0.33 9.99 4.37
CA SER A 131 -1.20 10.42 3.25
C SER A 131 -2.17 11.54 3.63
N LEU A 132 -2.63 11.54 4.88
CA LEU A 132 -3.51 12.55 5.48
C LEU A 132 -2.75 13.73 6.13
N LYS A 133 -1.42 13.79 6.02
CA LYS A 133 -0.55 14.81 6.62
C LYS A 133 -0.66 14.91 8.15
N LYS A 134 -1.11 13.83 8.83
CA LYS A 134 -1.15 13.69 10.30
C LYS A 134 0.20 13.28 10.88
N SER A 135 0.98 12.54 10.09
CA SER A 135 2.36 12.16 10.38
C SER A 135 3.28 12.48 9.21
N SER A 136 4.59 12.40 9.42
CA SER A 136 5.61 12.54 8.38
C SER A 136 6.23 11.20 8.03
N VAL A 137 6.79 11.08 6.82
CA VAL A 137 7.56 9.90 6.39
C VAL A 137 8.68 9.59 7.41
N LYS A 138 9.37 10.62 7.92
CA LYS A 138 10.39 10.48 8.97
C LYS A 138 9.85 9.86 10.26
N LYS A 139 8.75 10.39 10.81
CA LYS A 139 8.12 9.83 12.03
C LYS A 139 7.61 8.40 11.83
N MET A 140 7.07 8.10 10.64
CA MET A 140 6.64 6.75 10.27
C MET A 140 7.83 5.77 10.28
N ILE A 141 8.92 6.11 9.58
CA ILE A 141 10.13 5.29 9.50
C ILE A 141 10.72 5.07 10.89
N GLN A 142 10.87 6.13 11.68
CA GLN A 142 11.33 6.06 13.07
C GLN A 142 10.53 5.04 13.87
N SER A 143 9.20 5.16 13.87
CA SER A 143 8.32 4.25 14.61
C SER A 143 8.42 2.79 14.18
N ILE A 144 8.87 2.50 12.95
CA ILE A 144 9.06 1.13 12.46
C ILE A 144 10.44 0.61 12.87
N LEU A 145 11.48 1.44 12.73
CA LEU A 145 12.84 1.10 13.13
C LEU A 145 12.95 0.86 14.65
N GLU A 146 12.25 1.66 15.46
CA GLU A 146 12.18 1.53 16.93
C GLU A 146 11.23 0.41 17.38
N SER A 147 10.25 0.01 16.56
CA SER A 147 9.28 -1.00 16.99
C SER A 147 9.91 -2.39 17.18
N ASN A 148 9.44 -3.10 18.20
CA ASN A 148 9.42 -4.56 18.17
C ASN A 148 8.41 -4.97 17.10
N LEU A 149 8.81 -5.86 16.18
CA LEU A 149 7.98 -6.25 15.04
C LEU A 149 6.59 -6.72 15.52
N PRO A 150 5.49 -6.27 14.88
CA PRO A 150 4.15 -6.55 15.38
C PRO A 150 3.87 -8.04 15.36
N LYS A 151 3.38 -8.57 16.50
CA LYS A 151 2.88 -9.94 16.59
C LYS A 151 1.81 -10.16 15.52
N THR A 152 1.89 -11.27 14.81
CA THR A 152 1.07 -11.55 13.63
C THR A 152 -0.42 -11.73 13.92
N ASP A 153 -0.79 -11.90 15.18
CA ASP A 153 -2.05 -12.55 15.57
C ASP A 153 -3.11 -11.56 16.08
N LEU A 154 -2.94 -10.26 15.77
CA LEU A 154 -3.97 -9.26 16.03
C LEU A 154 -5.22 -9.55 15.18
N PRO A 155 -6.43 -9.49 15.76
CA PRO A 155 -7.67 -9.74 15.03
C PRO A 155 -7.84 -8.75 13.88
N LEU A 156 -8.24 -9.27 12.71
CA LEU A 156 -8.51 -8.48 11.52
C LEU A 156 -9.59 -7.44 11.84
N SER A 157 -9.21 -6.18 11.75
CA SER A 157 -10.14 -5.06 11.88
C SER A 157 -9.74 -3.93 10.97
N TYR A 158 -10.74 -3.39 10.29
CA TYR A 158 -10.59 -2.33 9.31
C TYR A 158 -11.06 -1.01 9.91
N THR A 159 -10.34 0.07 9.64
CA THR A 159 -10.75 1.42 9.99
C THR A 159 -11.09 2.18 8.72
N VAL A 160 -12.33 2.66 8.64
CA VAL A 160 -12.83 3.52 7.58
C VAL A 160 -12.75 4.98 8.04
N PHE A 161 -12.32 5.85 7.14
CA PHE A 161 -12.36 7.30 7.25
C PHE A 161 -13.31 7.86 6.20
N LYS A 162 -14.07 8.91 6.57
CA LYS A 162 -14.95 9.65 5.67
C LYS A 162 -14.45 11.10 5.54
N ARG A 163 -14.46 11.62 4.32
CA ARG A 163 -14.12 13.01 4.01
C ARG A 163 -15.31 13.92 4.29
N ILE A 164 -15.16 14.84 5.24
CA ILE A 164 -16.20 15.77 5.68
C ILE A 164 -15.60 17.17 5.68
N ALA A 165 -16.19 18.11 4.92
CA ALA A 165 -15.68 19.47 4.73
C ALA A 165 -14.17 19.50 4.40
N GLY A 166 -13.75 18.65 3.44
CA GLY A 166 -12.38 18.52 2.99
C GLY A 166 -11.42 17.74 3.91
N LYS A 167 -11.81 17.42 5.15
CA LYS A 167 -10.98 16.73 6.16
C LYS A 167 -11.43 15.29 6.39
N TYR A 168 -10.49 14.36 6.58
CA TYR A 168 -10.81 12.96 6.89
C TYR A 168 -10.97 12.72 8.39
N LYS A 169 -12.17 12.30 8.79
CA LYS A 169 -12.48 11.84 10.15
C LYS A 169 -12.63 10.32 10.16
N LYS A 170 -12.25 9.68 11.27
CA LYS A 170 -12.56 8.26 11.49
C LYS A 170 -14.08 8.09 11.49
N TYR A 171 -14.59 7.18 10.68
CA TYR A 171 -16.02 7.00 10.42
C TYR A 171 -16.55 5.71 11.07
N GLN A 172 -15.90 4.58 10.79
CA GLN A 172 -16.30 3.27 11.31
C GLN A 172 -15.06 2.42 11.61
N LYS A 173 -15.14 1.57 12.63
CA LYS A 173 -14.25 0.42 12.78
C LYS A 173 -15.09 -0.83 12.49
N ILE A 174 -14.62 -1.69 11.60
CA ILE A 174 -15.28 -2.94 11.22
C ILE A 174 -14.39 -4.08 11.68
N ASN A 175 -14.87 -4.87 12.64
CA ASN A 175 -14.22 -6.12 13.03
C ASN A 175 -14.81 -7.21 12.12
N SER A 176 -13.99 -7.86 11.31
CA SER A 176 -14.43 -8.87 10.33
C SER A 176 -13.36 -9.94 10.18
N LEU A 177 -13.80 -11.19 10.03
CA LEU A 177 -12.92 -12.32 9.74
C LEU A 177 -12.29 -12.25 8.33
N SER A 178 -12.90 -11.50 7.40
CA SER A 178 -12.41 -11.35 6.03
C SER A 178 -12.50 -9.90 5.53
N PHE A 179 -11.68 -9.55 4.54
CA PHE A 179 -11.86 -8.32 3.79
C PHE A 179 -13.15 -8.35 2.95
N LYS A 180 -13.43 -9.46 2.24
CA LYS A 180 -14.60 -9.59 1.33
C LYS A 180 -15.90 -9.17 2.01
N SER A 181 -16.20 -9.75 3.18
CA SER A 181 -17.42 -9.46 3.93
C SER A 181 -17.46 -8.02 4.50
N CYS A 182 -16.31 -7.47 4.87
CA CYS A 182 -16.21 -6.07 5.30
C CYS A 182 -16.52 -5.11 4.14
N PHE A 183 -15.97 -5.41 2.96
CA PHE A 183 -16.10 -4.60 1.76
C PHE A 183 -17.50 -4.66 1.15
N GLU A 184 -18.12 -5.85 1.10
CA GLU A 184 -19.51 -6.07 0.68
C GLU A 184 -20.49 -5.24 1.52
N GLN A 185 -20.45 -5.41 2.85
CA GLN A 185 -21.33 -4.69 3.78
C GLN A 185 -21.16 -3.18 3.67
N PHE A 186 -19.93 -2.70 3.50
CA PHE A 186 -19.64 -1.28 3.37
C PHE A 186 -20.09 -0.69 2.03
N THR A 187 -19.89 -1.43 0.94
CA THR A 187 -20.31 -1.06 -0.43
C THR A 187 -21.82 -0.91 -0.53
N LEU A 188 -22.57 -1.89 -0.02
CA LEU A 188 -24.03 -1.86 0.03
C LEU A 188 -24.57 -0.70 0.89
N LYS A 189 -23.93 -0.47 2.05
CA LYS A 189 -24.37 0.56 3.02
C LYS A 189 -24.17 2.00 2.51
N GLU A 190 -22.99 2.32 1.96
CA GLU A 190 -22.69 3.70 1.53
C GLU A 190 -23.07 3.97 0.06
N ASN A 191 -23.45 2.92 -0.70
CA ASN A 191 -23.68 2.92 -2.14
C ASN A 191 -22.44 3.41 -2.92
N LEU A 192 -21.33 2.67 -2.80
CA LEU A 192 -20.07 3.02 -3.47
C LEU A 192 -20.13 2.80 -4.98
N GLU A 193 -19.55 3.74 -5.73
CA GLU A 193 -19.52 3.77 -7.19
C GLU A 193 -18.14 3.38 -7.76
N GLY A 194 -17.11 3.26 -6.90
CA GLY A 194 -15.79 2.85 -7.34
C GLY A 194 -14.82 2.54 -6.20
N PHE A 195 -13.80 1.76 -6.52
CA PHE A 195 -12.82 1.25 -5.58
C PHE A 195 -11.41 1.30 -6.16
N VAL A 196 -10.43 1.60 -5.31
CA VAL A 196 -9.01 1.60 -5.69
C VAL A 196 -8.18 0.90 -4.62
N HIS A 197 -7.33 0.00 -5.07
CA HIS A 197 -6.44 -0.80 -4.25
C HIS A 197 -5.03 -0.18 -4.21
N LEU A 198 -4.60 0.33 -3.05
CA LEU A 198 -3.26 0.90 -2.88
C LEU A 198 -2.35 -0.09 -2.14
N GLY A 199 -1.68 -0.91 -2.93
CA GLY A 199 -0.61 -1.79 -2.47
C GLY A 199 -0.19 -2.78 -3.55
N PRO A 200 0.99 -3.39 -3.44
CA PRO A 200 1.34 -4.54 -4.25
C PRO A 200 0.41 -5.71 -3.87
N GLY A 201 -0.57 -6.03 -4.73
CA GLY A 201 -1.58 -7.04 -4.41
C GLY A 201 -1.84 -8.03 -5.53
N GLN A 202 -1.63 -9.31 -5.22
CA GLN A 202 -2.26 -10.45 -5.88
C GLN A 202 -3.13 -11.27 -4.90
N SER A 203 -3.19 -10.87 -3.62
CA SER A 203 -3.81 -11.65 -2.54
C SER A 203 -5.34 -11.57 -2.52
N MET A 204 -5.90 -10.47 -3.02
CA MET A 204 -7.34 -10.25 -3.05
C MET A 204 -7.93 -10.89 -4.30
N ASN A 205 -8.11 -12.21 -4.26
CA ASN A 205 -9.01 -12.99 -5.13
C ASN A 205 -10.48 -12.62 -4.87
N LEU A 206 -10.79 -11.34 -4.96
CA LEU A 206 -12.13 -10.80 -4.94
C LEU A 206 -12.63 -10.84 -6.37
N ASN A 207 -13.61 -11.72 -6.62
CA ASN A 207 -14.30 -11.70 -7.89
C ASN A 207 -15.23 -10.47 -7.92
N PHE A 208 -14.68 -9.29 -8.23
CA PHE A 208 -15.43 -8.02 -8.22
C PHE A 208 -16.61 -8.02 -9.19
N SER A 209 -16.64 -8.92 -10.18
CA SER A 209 -17.81 -9.14 -11.04
C SER A 209 -19.05 -9.61 -10.27
N GLU A 210 -18.88 -10.36 -9.16
CA GLU A 210 -19.99 -10.75 -8.26
C GLU A 210 -20.52 -9.56 -7.45
N LEU A 211 -19.70 -8.51 -7.25
CA LEU A 211 -20.04 -7.33 -6.46
C LEU A 211 -20.72 -6.24 -7.30
N SER A 212 -20.65 -6.34 -8.62
CA SER A 212 -21.14 -5.33 -9.55
C SER A 212 -22.60 -5.57 -9.98
N THR A 213 -23.57 -5.24 -9.10
CA THR A 213 -24.99 -5.21 -9.52
C THR A 213 -25.36 -4.00 -10.37
N ASN A 214 -24.52 -2.94 -10.41
CA ASN A 214 -24.37 -1.98 -11.51
C ASN A 214 -23.29 -0.92 -11.19
N LYS A 215 -22.46 -0.53 -12.18
CA LYS A 215 -21.53 0.64 -12.12
C LYS A 215 -20.44 0.61 -11.04
N PHE A 216 -19.87 -0.54 -10.71
CA PHE A 216 -18.67 -0.59 -9.87
C PHE A 216 -17.41 -0.55 -10.74
N THR A 217 -16.66 0.55 -10.71
CA THR A 217 -15.35 0.61 -11.37
C THR A 217 -14.24 0.30 -10.36
N GLU A 218 -13.63 -0.87 -10.51
CA GLU A 218 -12.28 -1.09 -9.99
C GLU A 218 -11.31 -0.31 -10.88
N LEU A 219 -10.57 0.64 -10.30
CA LEU A 219 -9.42 1.23 -10.97
C LEU A 219 -8.24 0.36 -10.55
N GLU A 220 -7.97 -0.65 -11.39
CA GLU A 220 -7.41 -1.95 -10.98
C GLU A 220 -6.03 -1.91 -10.29
N SER A 221 -5.73 -3.05 -9.65
CA SER A 221 -4.43 -3.41 -9.12
C SER A 221 -3.30 -3.41 -10.17
N ILE A 222 -2.06 -3.28 -9.70
CA ILE A 222 -0.82 -3.43 -10.51
C ILE A 222 -0.65 -4.89 -11.01
N SER A 223 -1.45 -5.83 -10.52
CA SER A 223 -1.41 -7.25 -10.91
C SER A 223 -2.10 -7.61 -12.22
N THR A 224 -2.98 -6.75 -12.75
CA THR A 224 -3.92 -7.12 -13.83
C THR A 224 -3.57 -6.57 -15.21
N ASP A 225 -2.59 -5.67 -15.31
CA ASP A 225 -2.40 -4.86 -16.52
C ASP A 225 -1.26 -5.38 -17.45
N PRO A 226 -1.50 -5.73 -18.74
CA PRO A 226 -0.63 -6.66 -19.48
C PRO A 226 0.74 -6.14 -19.98
N LEU A 227 1.07 -4.85 -19.84
CA LEU A 227 2.38 -4.29 -20.26
C LEU A 227 3.02 -3.14 -19.44
N LEU A 228 2.35 -2.18 -18.80
CA LEU A 228 0.96 -2.02 -18.35
C LEU A 228 0.29 -0.90 -19.19
N SER A 229 -0.96 -1.09 -19.64
CA SER A 229 -1.68 -0.24 -20.57
C SER A 229 -3.23 -0.18 -20.42
N TRP A 230 -3.76 0.18 -19.25
CA TRP A 230 -5.00 0.99 -19.16
C TRP A 230 -4.96 2.03 -18.00
N PHE A 231 -3.86 2.03 -17.23
CA PHE A 231 -3.58 2.89 -16.08
C PHE A 231 -3.41 4.39 -16.44
N TRP A 232 -4.52 5.07 -16.74
CA TRP A 232 -4.78 6.53 -16.77
C TRP A 232 -4.82 7.31 -18.11
N THR A 233 -4.79 6.70 -19.29
CA THR A 233 -5.11 7.43 -20.55
C THR A 233 -6.58 7.34 -20.96
N ASP A 234 -7.24 6.20 -20.69
CA ASP A 234 -8.67 5.98 -21.01
C ASP A 234 -9.51 5.68 -19.76
N VAL A 235 -9.15 6.26 -18.60
CA VAL A 235 -10.19 6.59 -17.59
C VAL A 235 -11.00 7.77 -18.15
N ARG A 236 -11.77 7.48 -19.20
CA ARG A 236 -12.98 8.20 -19.51
C ARG A 236 -13.81 8.10 -18.26
N LEU A 237 -13.84 9.18 -17.48
CA LEU A 237 -15.01 9.47 -16.66
C LEU A 237 -16.22 9.12 -17.52
N PRO A 238 -17.22 8.36 -17.03
CA PRO A 238 -18.43 8.16 -17.79
C PRO A 238 -18.85 9.54 -18.27
N VAL A 239 -18.99 9.71 -19.59
CA VAL A 239 -19.53 10.94 -20.16
C VAL A 239 -21.00 10.90 -19.80
N PHE A 240 -21.29 11.20 -18.53
CA PHE A 240 -22.56 11.67 -18.07
C PHE A 240 -22.76 12.92 -18.88
N ALA A 241 -23.53 12.77 -19.95
CA ALA A 241 -23.97 13.87 -20.75
C ALA A 241 -24.47 14.91 -19.76
N THR A 242 -23.74 16.02 -19.65
CA THR A 242 -24.28 17.23 -19.07
C THR A 242 -25.52 17.49 -19.91
N LYS A 243 -26.69 17.14 -19.36
CA LYS A 243 -27.92 17.81 -19.67
C LYS A 243 -27.71 19.25 -19.23
N ALA A 244 -26.99 19.99 -20.07
CA ALA A 244 -27.19 21.40 -20.23
C ALA A 244 -28.65 21.50 -20.63
N SER A 245 -29.51 21.71 -19.64
CA SER A 245 -30.82 22.27 -19.84
C SER A 245 -30.59 23.68 -20.38
N ILE A 246 -30.32 23.76 -21.69
CA ILE A 246 -30.47 24.99 -22.45
C ILE A 246 -31.97 25.24 -22.46
N ALA A 247 -32.42 26.00 -21.46
CA ALA A 247 -33.70 26.66 -21.51
C ALA A 247 -33.54 27.86 -22.46
N ILE A 248 -34.06 27.70 -23.67
CA ILE A 248 -34.50 28.76 -24.57
C ILE A 248 -35.90 28.33 -25.02
#